data_AF-D7CLA8-F1
#
_entry.id   AF-D7CLA8-F1
#
_cell.length_a   1.000
_cell.length_b   1.000
_cell.length_c   1.000
_cell.angle_alpha   90.00
_cell.angle_beta   90.00
_cell.angle_gamma   90.00
#
_symmetry.space_group_name_H-M   'P 1'
#
loop_
_entity.id
_entity.type
_entity.pdbx_description
1 polymer ?
#
loop_
_entity_poly.entity_id
_entity_poly.type
_entity_poly.pdbx_seq_one_letter_code
_entity_poly.pdbx_strand_id
1 'polypeptide(L)'
;MKKKQRQSGRSHVIKRVIEDYLRACPVMKLSDGDACPCGSIRRYGDCCGPKGVEYRLLWANESGEPALIDSRTFREKATELLMYLDRPWVRGISSLSQGLRYLEGLYRRYDSFVALFERFVSCRRGCTACCYYLVGTSFLEAELIKRYAVRLLSQEQLDAIRVRVREQLAYYIRENQRPRDRQKDEELLAAYFQKRLPCPFLSAENDCMVYPVRPFTCRSHSAVSDPHACETGKGLDLLDVMGLTTSIATTLVEVSATFFGDEKWEHIGLWLAF
;
A
#
# COMPACT_ATOMS: atom_id res chain seq x y z
N MET A 1 33.91 -13.49 -4.16
CA MET A 1 33.44 -13.48 -5.57
C MET A 1 31.96 -13.90 -5.73
N LYS A 2 31.48 -14.98 -5.09
CA LYS A 2 30.08 -15.45 -5.19
C LYS A 2 28.97 -14.44 -4.79
N LYS A 3 29.19 -13.56 -3.79
CA LYS A 3 28.22 -12.51 -3.39
C LYS A 3 28.05 -11.41 -4.45
N LYS A 4 29.15 -10.93 -5.07
CA LYS A 4 29.11 -9.92 -6.14
C LYS A 4 28.44 -10.45 -7.42
N GLN A 5 28.70 -11.71 -7.80
CA GLN A 5 28.05 -12.35 -8.95
C GLN A 5 26.54 -12.56 -8.74
N ARG A 6 26.11 -12.96 -7.54
CA ARG A 6 24.67 -13.06 -7.19
C ARG A 6 23.97 -11.71 -7.13
N GLN A 7 24.65 -10.67 -6.66
CA GLN A 7 24.11 -9.30 -6.62
C GLN A 7 23.98 -8.69 -8.03
N SER A 8 24.94 -8.98 -8.92
CA SER A 8 24.88 -8.61 -10.34
C SER A 8 23.71 -9.30 -11.08
N GLY A 9 23.51 -10.60 -10.86
CA GLY A 9 22.39 -11.34 -11.45
C GLY A 9 21.01 -10.86 -11.00
N ARG A 10 20.86 -10.48 -9.72
CA ARG A 10 19.60 -9.94 -9.18
C ARG A 10 19.26 -8.54 -9.66
N SER A 11 20.26 -7.66 -9.69
CA SER A 11 20.10 -6.33 -10.28
C SER A 11 19.63 -6.42 -11.73
N HIS A 12 20.07 -7.45 -12.46
CA HIS A 12 19.64 -7.69 -13.82
C HIS A 12 18.19 -8.18 -13.93
N VAL A 13 17.71 -9.04 -13.01
CA VAL A 13 16.30 -9.47 -12.95
C VAL A 13 15.38 -8.30 -12.62
N ILE A 14 15.71 -7.50 -11.60
CA ILE A 14 14.91 -6.32 -11.20
C ILE A 14 14.81 -5.33 -12.36
N LYS A 15 15.95 -5.03 -13.00
CA LYS A 15 15.98 -4.16 -14.18
C LYS A 15 15.07 -4.70 -15.29
N ARG A 16 15.09 -6.01 -15.54
CA ARG A 16 14.25 -6.64 -16.55
C ARG A 16 12.76 -6.46 -16.25
N VAL A 17 12.32 -6.73 -15.02
CA VAL A 17 10.92 -6.55 -14.61
C VAL A 17 10.45 -5.11 -14.83
N ILE A 18 11.28 -4.12 -14.48
CA ILE A 18 10.96 -2.70 -14.66
C ILE A 18 10.87 -2.35 -16.15
N GLU A 19 11.84 -2.77 -16.96
CA GLU A 19 11.82 -2.47 -18.41
C GLU A 19 10.73 -3.24 -19.14
N ASP A 20 10.36 -4.45 -18.72
CA ASP A 20 9.23 -5.20 -19.28
C ASP A 20 7.91 -4.45 -19.03
N TYR A 21 7.70 -3.97 -17.80
CA TYR A 21 6.54 -3.14 -17.47
C TYR A 21 6.52 -1.85 -18.29
N LEU A 22 7.62 -1.08 -18.32
CA LEU A 22 7.67 0.16 -19.09
C LEU A 22 7.54 -0.05 -20.60
N ARG A 23 8.01 -1.18 -21.14
CA ARG A 23 7.81 -1.52 -22.56
C ARG A 23 6.36 -1.75 -22.94
N ALA A 24 5.54 -2.24 -22.02
CA ALA A 24 4.10 -2.35 -22.21
C ALA A 24 3.40 -0.98 -22.18
N CYS A 25 4.04 0.06 -21.64
CA CYS A 25 3.52 1.42 -21.57
C CYS A 25 3.98 2.26 -22.78
N PRO A 26 3.07 2.75 -23.64
CA PRO A 26 3.42 3.59 -24.78
C PRO A 26 4.13 4.88 -24.37
N VAL A 27 5.11 5.32 -25.16
CA VAL A 27 5.72 6.64 -25.01
C VAL A 27 4.74 7.71 -25.48
N MET A 28 4.50 8.71 -24.64
CA MET A 28 3.63 9.83 -24.98
C MET A 28 4.40 10.86 -25.80
N LYS A 29 3.88 11.22 -26.97
CA LYS A 29 4.43 12.31 -27.80
C LYS A 29 3.86 13.63 -27.29
N LEU A 30 4.72 14.46 -26.69
CA LEU A 30 4.38 15.78 -26.18
C LEU A 30 5.04 16.85 -27.06
N SER A 31 4.27 17.88 -27.38
CA SER A 31 4.73 19.09 -28.06
C SER A 31 5.09 20.17 -27.04
N ASP A 32 5.91 21.15 -27.43
CA ASP A 32 6.38 22.19 -26.50
C ASP A 32 5.25 23.01 -25.85
N GLY A 33 4.14 23.19 -26.56
CA GLY A 33 2.95 23.91 -26.09
C GLY A 33 2.01 23.11 -25.17
N ASP A 34 2.24 21.81 -25.00
CA ASP A 34 1.38 20.96 -24.17
C ASP A 34 1.51 21.30 -22.68
N ALA A 35 0.46 21.03 -21.91
CA ALA A 35 0.55 21.09 -20.45
C ALA A 35 1.62 20.11 -19.96
N CYS A 36 2.51 20.55 -19.07
CA CYS A 36 3.59 19.68 -18.63
C CYS A 36 3.06 18.60 -17.67
N PRO A 37 3.28 17.30 -17.95
CA PRO A 37 2.73 16.24 -17.10
C PRO A 37 3.35 16.16 -15.70
N CYS A 38 4.38 16.96 -15.36
CA CYS A 38 4.84 17.05 -13.97
C CYS A 38 3.86 17.83 -13.07
N GLY A 39 2.84 18.49 -13.63
CA GLY A 39 1.88 19.31 -12.87
C GLY A 39 2.33 20.76 -12.64
N SER A 40 3.44 21.16 -13.25
CA SER A 40 3.86 22.56 -13.29
C SER A 40 2.89 23.40 -14.12
N ILE A 41 2.75 24.68 -13.77
CA ILE A 41 1.99 25.67 -14.56
C ILE A 41 2.62 25.95 -15.93
N ARG A 42 3.90 25.58 -16.12
CA ARG A 42 4.64 25.78 -17.38
C ARG A 42 4.24 24.76 -18.43
N ARG A 43 4.43 25.13 -19.70
CA ARG A 43 4.30 24.21 -20.83
C ARG A 43 5.46 23.23 -20.88
N TYR A 44 5.26 22.09 -21.55
CA TYR A 44 6.25 21.02 -21.61
C TYR A 44 7.62 21.50 -22.12
N GLY A 45 7.63 22.31 -23.18
CA GLY A 45 8.85 22.86 -23.80
C GLY A 45 9.66 23.80 -22.90
N ASP A 46 9.05 24.40 -21.89
CA ASP A 46 9.70 25.29 -20.91
C ASP A 46 9.90 24.64 -19.53
N CYS A 47 9.61 23.33 -19.43
CA CYS A 47 9.60 22.60 -18.17
C CYS A 47 10.37 21.28 -18.23
N CYS A 48 9.74 20.22 -18.71
CA CYS A 48 10.31 18.87 -18.73
C CYS A 48 10.95 18.51 -20.09
N GLY A 49 10.52 19.16 -21.17
CA GLY A 49 11.08 18.98 -22.52
C GLY A 49 12.59 19.21 -22.56
N PRO A 50 13.11 20.38 -22.08
CA PRO A 50 14.56 20.65 -22.08
C PRO A 50 15.36 19.71 -21.17
N LYS A 51 14.70 19.06 -20.21
CA LYS A 51 15.32 18.07 -19.32
C LYS A 51 15.36 16.67 -19.93
N GLY A 52 14.78 16.49 -21.13
CA GLY A 52 14.70 15.19 -21.80
C GLY A 52 13.85 14.16 -21.07
N VAL A 53 12.82 14.60 -20.34
CA VAL A 53 11.96 13.68 -19.57
C VAL A 53 11.00 12.96 -20.50
N GLU A 54 11.17 11.64 -20.62
CA GLU A 54 10.24 10.77 -21.36
C GLU A 54 9.06 10.37 -20.46
N TYR A 55 7.85 10.77 -20.88
CA TYR A 55 6.61 10.35 -20.25
C TYR A 55 6.03 9.10 -20.93
N ARG A 56 5.56 8.14 -20.13
CA ARG A 56 4.84 6.96 -20.60
C ARG A 56 3.41 6.93 -20.11
N LEU A 57 2.51 6.45 -20.96
CA LEU A 57 1.10 6.24 -20.63
C LEU A 57 0.97 4.90 -19.89
N LEU A 58 0.60 4.95 -18.61
CA LEU A 58 0.37 3.74 -17.82
C LEU A 58 -1.06 3.23 -18.02
N TRP A 59 -2.04 4.11 -17.87
CA TRP A 59 -3.47 3.87 -18.12
C TRP A 59 -4.15 5.20 -18.45
N ALA A 60 -5.43 5.15 -18.81
CA ALA A 60 -6.31 6.33 -18.83
C ALA A 60 -7.43 6.09 -17.81
N ASN A 61 -7.83 7.12 -17.06
CA ASN A 61 -8.98 6.99 -16.15
C ASN A 61 -10.31 6.95 -16.93
N GLU A 62 -11.42 6.76 -16.23
CA GLU A 62 -12.77 6.68 -16.84
C GLU A 62 -13.16 7.93 -17.66
N SER A 63 -12.57 9.09 -17.34
CA SER A 63 -12.76 10.34 -18.07
C SER A 63 -11.83 10.50 -19.28
N GLY A 64 -10.99 9.49 -19.57
CA GLY A 64 -9.99 9.52 -20.64
C GLY A 64 -8.73 10.32 -20.31
N GLU A 65 -8.56 10.77 -19.07
CA GLU A 65 -7.36 11.50 -18.65
C GLU A 65 -6.17 10.53 -18.54
N PRO A 66 -5.04 10.82 -19.20
CA PRO A 66 -3.91 9.91 -19.25
C PRO A 66 -3.09 9.94 -17.95
N ALA A 67 -2.87 8.77 -17.36
CA ALA A 67 -1.89 8.57 -16.30
C ALA A 67 -0.47 8.52 -16.88
N LEU A 68 0.12 9.71 -17.04
CA LEU A 68 1.47 9.87 -17.58
C LEU A 68 2.52 9.82 -16.47
N ILE A 69 3.53 8.97 -16.65
CA ILE A 69 4.64 8.85 -15.70
C ILE A 69 5.98 9.19 -16.32
N ASP A 70 6.81 9.94 -15.56
CA ASP A 70 8.22 10.10 -15.87
C ASP A 70 8.92 8.74 -15.75
N SER A 71 9.34 8.19 -16.89
CA SER A 71 9.97 6.87 -16.96
C SER A 71 11.32 6.79 -16.22
N ARG A 72 12.04 7.91 -16.04
CA ARG A 72 13.29 7.94 -15.27
C ARG A 72 12.99 7.83 -13.78
N THR A 73 12.11 8.69 -13.27
CA THR A 73 11.72 8.66 -11.85
C THR A 73 11.05 7.34 -11.49
N PHE A 74 10.21 6.78 -12.37
CA PHE A 74 9.63 5.45 -12.19
C PHE A 74 10.72 4.38 -12.03
N ARG A 75 11.71 4.33 -12.93
CA ARG A 75 12.83 3.37 -12.83
C ARG A 75 13.56 3.50 -11.50
N GLU A 76 13.89 4.72 -11.09
CA GLU A 76 14.62 4.97 -9.84
C GLU A 76 13.83 4.46 -8.63
N LYS A 77 12.55 4.83 -8.50
CA LYS A 77 11.71 4.44 -7.36
C LYS A 77 11.34 2.96 -7.36
N ALA A 78 11.00 2.40 -8.52
CA ALA A 78 10.73 0.97 -8.66
C ALA A 78 11.99 0.15 -8.32
N THR A 79 13.17 0.58 -8.78
CA THR A 79 14.44 -0.06 -8.42
C THR A 79 14.68 0.00 -6.93
N GLU A 80 14.47 1.15 -6.28
CA GLU A 80 14.67 1.29 -4.83
C GLU A 80 13.77 0.33 -4.04
N LEU A 81 12.48 0.26 -4.39
CA LEU A 81 11.50 -0.61 -3.74
C LEU A 81 11.82 -2.09 -3.99
N LEU A 82 12.01 -2.49 -5.25
CA LEU A 82 12.31 -3.88 -5.60
C LEU A 82 13.64 -4.35 -5.03
N MET A 83 14.67 -3.50 -5.04
CA MET A 83 15.94 -3.83 -4.41
C MET A 83 15.86 -3.92 -2.89
N TYR A 84 14.81 -3.38 -2.26
CA TYR A 84 14.55 -3.54 -0.84
C TYR A 84 13.76 -4.81 -0.54
N LEU A 85 12.82 -5.17 -1.43
CA LEU A 85 12.03 -6.40 -1.37
C LEU A 85 12.84 -7.67 -1.69
N ASP A 86 13.64 -7.67 -2.77
CA ASP A 86 14.46 -8.80 -3.23
C ASP A 86 15.66 -9.12 -2.31
N ARG A 87 15.70 -8.53 -1.11
CA ARG A 87 16.86 -8.64 -0.22
C ARG A 87 16.89 -9.97 0.52
N PRO A 88 18.06 -10.63 0.61
CA PRO A 88 18.34 -11.68 1.60
C PRO A 88 18.20 -11.25 3.05
N TRP A 89 17.85 -9.99 3.31
CA TRP A 89 17.76 -9.44 4.66
C TRP A 89 16.73 -10.17 5.49
N VAL A 90 15.65 -10.72 4.92
CA VAL A 90 14.72 -11.59 5.65
C VAL A 90 15.47 -12.69 6.41
N ARG A 91 16.54 -13.26 5.82
CA ARG A 91 17.40 -14.28 6.46
C ARG A 91 18.40 -13.74 7.48
N GLY A 92 18.55 -12.42 7.57
CA GLY A 92 19.47 -11.72 8.48
C GLY A 92 18.77 -10.87 9.54
N ILE A 93 17.44 -10.79 9.54
CA ILE A 93 16.67 -10.18 10.62
C ILE A 93 16.63 -11.19 11.76
N SER A 94 17.33 -10.90 12.85
CA SER A 94 17.47 -11.77 14.02
C SER A 94 16.80 -11.21 15.27
N SER A 95 16.13 -10.05 15.17
CA SER A 95 15.43 -9.42 16.28
C SER A 95 14.22 -8.63 15.82
N LEU A 96 13.21 -8.52 16.69
CA LEU A 96 12.00 -7.73 16.43
C LEU A 96 12.32 -6.29 16.06
N SER A 97 13.29 -5.65 16.73
CA SER A 97 13.71 -4.28 16.41
C SER A 97 14.28 -4.15 14.99
N GLN A 98 14.97 -5.18 14.47
CA GLN A 98 15.39 -5.19 13.07
C GLN A 98 14.19 -5.41 12.13
N GLY A 99 13.23 -6.26 12.51
CA GLY A 99 12.01 -6.51 11.75
C GLY A 99 11.16 -5.25 11.59
N LEU A 100 10.95 -4.50 12.67
CA LEU A 100 10.25 -3.22 12.65
C LEU A 100 10.97 -2.17 11.80
N ARG A 101 12.30 -2.07 11.90
CA ARG A 101 13.09 -1.19 11.01
C ARG A 101 12.99 -1.58 9.54
N TYR A 102 12.93 -2.89 9.26
CA TYR A 102 12.70 -3.37 7.90
C TYR A 102 11.33 -2.92 7.40
N LEU A 103 10.29 -3.12 8.20
CA LEU A 103 8.92 -2.73 7.88
C LEU A 103 8.80 -1.22 7.59
N GLU A 104 9.34 -0.37 8.47
CA GLU A 104 9.36 1.08 8.27
C GLU A 104 10.13 1.47 7.00
N GLY A 105 11.26 0.81 6.73
CA GLY A 105 12.06 1.03 5.53
C GLY A 105 11.38 0.59 4.24
N LEU A 106 10.57 -0.47 4.29
CA LEU A 106 9.73 -0.93 3.19
C LEU A 106 8.61 0.08 2.93
N TYR A 107 7.89 0.49 3.97
CA TYR A 107 6.76 1.43 3.85
C TYR A 107 7.18 2.80 3.34
N ARG A 108 8.34 3.32 3.77
CA ARG A 108 8.88 4.56 3.20
C ARG A 108 9.10 4.48 1.69
N ARG A 109 9.61 3.34 1.21
CA ARG A 109 9.88 3.12 -0.22
C ARG A 109 8.60 2.90 -1.00
N TYR A 110 7.68 2.14 -0.44
CA TYR A 110 6.36 1.95 -1.04
C TYR A 110 5.61 3.28 -1.14
N ASP A 111 5.57 4.08 -0.07
CA ASP A 111 4.98 5.43 -0.08
C ASP A 111 5.63 6.32 -1.15
N SER A 112 6.97 6.32 -1.21
CA SER A 112 7.68 7.09 -2.24
C SER A 112 7.41 6.59 -3.66
N PHE A 113 7.06 5.32 -3.85
CA PHE A 113 6.70 4.75 -5.13
C PHE A 113 5.26 5.09 -5.50
N VAL A 114 4.30 4.94 -4.57
CA VAL A 114 2.90 5.23 -4.85
C VAL A 114 2.61 6.73 -4.96
N ALA A 115 3.43 7.59 -4.35
CA ALA A 115 3.36 9.05 -4.52
C ALA A 115 3.52 9.49 -5.99
N LEU A 116 4.13 8.65 -6.85
CA LEU A 116 4.20 8.88 -8.28
C LEU A 116 2.81 8.89 -8.95
N PHE A 117 1.82 8.27 -8.31
CA PHE A 117 0.46 8.11 -8.83
C PHE A 117 -0.57 8.91 -8.04
N GLU A 118 -0.17 9.69 -7.04
CA GLU A 118 -1.09 10.39 -6.12
C GLU A 118 -2.10 11.30 -6.83
N ARG A 119 -1.73 11.87 -7.97
CA ARG A 119 -2.64 12.70 -8.78
C ARG A 119 -3.71 11.93 -9.55
N PHE A 120 -3.52 10.61 -9.71
CA PHE A 120 -4.39 9.74 -10.49
C PHE A 120 -5.30 8.88 -9.59
N VAL A 121 -5.18 9.03 -8.27
CA VAL A 121 -6.00 8.30 -7.31
C VAL A 121 -7.09 9.21 -6.76
N SER A 122 -8.25 8.62 -6.53
CA SER A 122 -9.41 9.28 -5.95
C SER A 122 -9.25 9.58 -4.45
N CYS A 123 -8.27 8.98 -3.79
CA CYS A 123 -8.06 9.11 -2.34
C CYS A 123 -7.56 10.50 -1.95
N ARG A 124 -8.12 11.07 -0.89
CA ARG A 124 -7.71 12.36 -0.30
C ARG A 124 -7.84 12.30 1.21
N ARG A 125 -7.16 13.20 1.92
CA ARG A 125 -7.34 13.36 3.37
C ARG A 125 -8.82 13.61 3.68
N GLY A 126 -9.34 12.97 4.73
CA GLY A 126 -10.77 13.01 5.07
C GLY A 126 -11.65 12.01 4.30
N CYS A 127 -11.12 11.27 3.31
CA CYS A 127 -11.84 10.15 2.70
C CYS A 127 -11.83 8.94 3.66
N THR A 128 -13.01 8.46 4.04
CA THR A 128 -13.16 7.41 5.07
C THR A 128 -13.74 6.09 4.56
N ALA A 129 -13.96 5.93 3.25
CA ALA A 129 -14.67 4.76 2.73
C ALA A 129 -13.98 3.44 3.12
N CYS A 130 -12.66 3.37 2.98
CA CYS A 130 -11.85 2.21 3.39
C CYS A 130 -11.78 2.01 4.91
N CYS A 131 -12.13 3.03 5.72
CA CYS A 131 -12.14 2.92 7.19
C CYS A 131 -13.29 2.05 7.72
N TYR A 132 -14.18 1.57 6.87
CA TYR A 132 -15.26 0.63 7.22
C TYR A 132 -15.02 -0.78 6.65
N TYR A 133 -13.86 -1.01 6.04
CA TYR A 133 -13.51 -2.30 5.45
C TYR A 133 -12.89 -3.20 6.50
N LEU A 134 -12.98 -4.51 6.27
CA LEU A 134 -12.22 -5.48 7.03
C LEU A 134 -10.73 -5.30 6.72
N VAL A 135 -9.95 -4.96 7.75
CA VAL A 135 -8.50 -4.78 7.61
C VAL A 135 -7.78 -6.00 8.16
N GLY A 136 -7.13 -6.75 7.26
CA GLY A 136 -6.15 -7.76 7.62
C GLY A 136 -4.77 -7.14 7.82
N THR A 137 -3.96 -7.73 8.70
CA THR A 137 -2.56 -7.34 8.92
C THR A 137 -1.72 -8.56 9.30
N SER A 138 -0.40 -8.50 9.08
CA SER A 138 0.56 -9.35 9.80
C SER A 138 0.68 -8.95 11.27
N PHE A 139 1.20 -9.83 12.14
CA PHE A 139 1.45 -9.48 13.54
C PHE A 139 2.47 -8.34 13.64
N LEU A 140 3.55 -8.39 12.85
CA LEU A 140 4.59 -7.36 12.84
C LEU A 140 4.07 -5.94 12.58
N GLU A 141 3.09 -5.79 11.69
CA GLU A 141 2.42 -4.51 11.45
C GLU A 141 1.60 -4.05 12.65
N ALA A 142 0.82 -4.95 13.25
CA ALA A 142 0.05 -4.63 14.44
C ALA A 142 0.95 -4.19 15.61
N GLU A 143 2.12 -4.82 15.77
CA GLU A 143 3.12 -4.43 16.76
C GLU A 143 3.71 -3.03 16.47
N LEU A 144 3.98 -2.70 15.20
CA LEU A 144 4.41 -1.35 14.81
C LEU A 144 3.33 -0.30 15.14
N ILE A 145 2.06 -0.61 14.82
CA ILE A 145 0.91 0.25 15.09
C ILE A 145 0.74 0.46 16.60
N LYS A 146 0.81 -0.62 17.40
CA LYS A 146 0.71 -0.56 18.86
C LYS A 146 1.78 0.35 19.46
N ARG A 147 3.05 0.19 19.05
CA ARG A 147 4.16 1.04 19.52
C ARG A 147 3.98 2.50 19.15
N TYR A 148 3.53 2.77 17.92
CA TYR A 148 3.23 4.13 17.48
C TYR A 148 2.10 4.76 18.29
N ALA A 149 1.00 4.02 18.48
CA ALA A 149 -0.18 4.48 19.20
C ALA A 149 0.14 4.80 20.66
N VAL A 150 0.79 3.89 21.40
CA VAL A 150 1.17 4.09 22.81
C VAL A 150 2.10 5.29 23.00
N ARG A 151 2.97 5.57 22.01
CA ARG A 151 3.92 6.68 22.08
C ARG A 151 3.28 8.04 21.83
N LEU A 152 2.25 8.12 20.98
CA LEU A 152 1.79 9.39 20.41
C LEU A 152 0.33 9.74 20.72
N LEU A 153 -0.50 8.77 21.12
CA LEU A 153 -1.90 9.00 21.41
C LEU A 153 -2.13 9.16 22.91
N SER A 154 -3.13 9.96 23.25
CA SER A 154 -3.60 10.12 24.63
C SER A 154 -4.22 8.83 25.18
N GLN A 155 -4.29 8.72 26.50
CA GLN A 155 -4.93 7.58 27.15
C GLN A 155 -6.41 7.43 26.72
N GLU A 156 -7.13 8.55 26.57
CA GLU A 156 -8.51 8.57 26.08
C GLU A 156 -8.64 7.95 24.67
N GLN A 157 -7.75 8.33 23.74
CA GLN A 157 -7.70 7.76 22.40
C GLN A 157 -7.38 6.25 22.44
N LEU A 158 -6.45 5.83 23.29
CA LEU A 158 -6.11 4.42 23.46
C LEU A 158 -7.30 3.62 24.01
N ASP A 159 -8.05 4.16 24.97
CA ASP A 159 -9.25 3.52 25.51
C ASP A 159 -10.37 3.42 24.47
N ALA A 160 -10.56 4.47 23.66
CA ALA A 160 -11.48 4.43 22.53
C ALA A 160 -11.09 3.37 21.49
N ILE A 161 -9.79 3.26 21.16
CA ILE A 161 -9.26 2.21 20.27
C ILE A 161 -9.57 0.83 20.85
N ARG A 162 -9.32 0.60 22.15
CA ARG A 162 -9.59 -0.69 22.81
C ARG A 162 -11.06 -1.09 22.70
N VAL A 163 -11.99 -0.16 22.93
CA VAL A 163 -13.43 -0.41 22.81
C VAL A 163 -13.79 -0.82 21.39
N ARG A 164 -13.34 -0.06 20.38
CA ARG A 164 -13.62 -0.37 18.96
C ARG A 164 -12.98 -1.67 18.50
N VAL A 165 -11.76 -1.97 18.94
CA VAL A 165 -11.09 -3.26 18.66
C VAL A 165 -11.93 -4.43 19.20
N ARG A 166 -12.41 -4.34 20.44
CA ARG A 166 -13.25 -5.40 21.04
C ARG A 166 -14.55 -5.59 20.26
N GLU A 167 -15.22 -4.50 19.90
CA GLU A 167 -16.46 -4.55 19.12
C GLU A 167 -16.25 -5.19 17.74
N GLN A 168 -15.24 -4.73 16.99
CA GLN A 168 -14.90 -5.29 15.68
C GLN A 168 -14.48 -6.76 15.76
N LEU A 169 -13.68 -7.12 16.76
CA LEU A 169 -13.22 -8.49 16.95
C LEU A 169 -14.38 -9.43 17.29
N ALA A 170 -15.29 -9.01 18.18
CA ALA A 170 -16.47 -9.79 18.52
C ALA A 170 -17.37 -10.04 17.29
N TYR A 171 -17.56 -9.01 16.46
CA TYR A 171 -18.28 -9.16 15.19
C TYR A 171 -17.53 -10.11 14.25
N TYR A 172 -16.24 -9.88 14.01
CA TYR A 172 -15.41 -10.71 13.15
C TYR A 172 -15.47 -12.19 13.57
N ILE A 173 -15.23 -12.52 14.84
CA ILE A 173 -15.25 -13.92 15.31
C ILE A 173 -16.61 -14.58 15.08
N ARG A 174 -17.71 -13.84 15.30
CA ARG A 174 -19.07 -14.36 15.12
C ARG A 174 -19.38 -14.71 13.67
N GLU A 175 -19.01 -13.82 12.74
CA GLU A 175 -19.25 -14.00 11.31
C GLU A 175 -18.23 -14.96 10.66
N ASN A 176 -17.03 -15.03 11.22
CA ASN A 176 -15.91 -15.77 10.65
C ASN A 176 -15.90 -17.26 11.04
N GLN A 177 -16.97 -17.97 10.76
CA GLN A 177 -17.11 -19.40 11.08
C GLN A 177 -16.41 -20.27 10.02
N ARG A 178 -15.56 -21.21 10.46
CA ARG A 178 -14.89 -22.18 9.57
C ARG A 178 -15.78 -23.41 9.33
N PRO A 179 -15.64 -24.10 8.19
CA PRO A 179 -14.64 -23.93 7.12
C PRO A 179 -14.98 -22.80 6.14
N ARG A 180 -13.96 -22.04 5.70
CA ARG A 180 -14.07 -20.98 4.69
C ARG A 180 -13.60 -21.48 3.34
N ASP A 181 -14.31 -21.06 2.30
CA ASP A 181 -13.89 -21.09 0.92
C ASP A 181 -13.89 -19.65 0.38
N ARG A 182 -13.59 -19.48 -0.91
CA ARG A 182 -13.56 -18.16 -1.54
C ARG A 182 -14.91 -17.42 -1.44
N GLN A 183 -16.03 -18.14 -1.62
CA GLN A 183 -17.35 -17.53 -1.58
C GLN A 183 -17.66 -17.00 -0.17
N LYS A 184 -17.38 -17.79 0.86
CA LYS A 184 -17.57 -17.37 2.25
C LYS A 184 -16.66 -16.21 2.66
N ASP A 185 -15.44 -16.15 2.12
CA ASP A 185 -14.55 -14.99 2.34
C ASP A 185 -15.16 -13.71 1.72
N GLU A 186 -15.70 -13.79 0.50
CA GLU A 186 -16.41 -12.67 -0.15
C GLU A 186 -17.68 -12.24 0.63
N GLU A 187 -18.45 -13.20 1.13
CA GLU A 187 -19.62 -12.96 1.99
C GLU A 187 -19.24 -12.27 3.31
N LEU A 188 -18.16 -12.72 3.96
CA LEU A 188 -17.64 -12.10 5.20
C LEU A 188 -17.21 -10.65 4.96
N LEU A 189 -16.48 -10.38 3.89
CA LEU A 189 -16.04 -9.03 3.53
C LEU A 189 -17.24 -8.11 3.28
N ALA A 190 -18.25 -8.59 2.54
CA ALA A 190 -19.48 -7.84 2.29
C ALA A 190 -20.27 -7.57 3.58
N ALA A 191 -20.46 -8.59 4.42
CA ALA A 191 -21.17 -8.45 5.69
C ALA A 191 -20.44 -7.48 6.65
N TYR A 192 -19.11 -7.53 6.69
CA TYR A 192 -18.31 -6.59 7.49
C TYR A 192 -18.48 -5.15 7.00
N PHE A 193 -18.39 -4.94 5.69
CA PHE A 193 -18.56 -3.60 5.10
C PHE A 193 -19.96 -3.03 5.38
N GLN A 194 -21.02 -3.85 5.22
CA GLN A 194 -22.40 -3.45 5.49
C GLN A 194 -22.66 -3.12 6.96
N LYS A 195 -21.91 -3.72 7.89
CA LYS A 195 -22.04 -3.44 9.32
C LYS A 195 -21.60 -2.02 9.69
N ARG A 196 -20.75 -1.39 8.87
CA ARG A 196 -20.26 0.00 9.06
C ARG A 196 -19.57 0.22 10.41
N LEU A 197 -18.84 -0.78 10.92
CA LEU A 197 -17.99 -0.59 12.11
C LEU A 197 -16.80 0.29 11.74
N PRO A 198 -16.62 1.47 12.35
CA PRO A 198 -15.50 2.34 12.03
C PRO A 198 -14.18 1.71 12.49
N CYS A 199 -13.13 1.87 11.68
CA CYS A 199 -11.77 1.51 12.03
C CYS A 199 -11.41 2.05 13.43
N PRO A 200 -10.70 1.27 14.27
CA PRO A 200 -10.35 1.71 15.62
C PRO A 200 -9.54 3.01 15.62
N PHE A 201 -8.83 3.29 14.53
CA PHE A 201 -7.95 4.45 14.38
C PHE A 201 -8.57 5.66 13.68
N LEU A 202 -9.85 5.60 13.29
CA LEU A 202 -10.54 6.74 12.68
C LEU A 202 -10.88 7.79 13.75
N SER A 203 -10.36 9.01 13.62
CA SER A 203 -10.66 10.12 14.53
C SER A 203 -12.06 10.70 14.27
N ALA A 204 -12.53 11.59 15.16
CA ALA A 204 -13.79 12.28 14.98
C ALA A 204 -13.77 13.25 13.78
N GLU A 205 -12.59 13.73 13.40
CA GLU A 205 -12.33 14.63 12.28
C GLU A 205 -12.13 13.89 10.95
N ASN A 206 -12.45 12.60 10.89
CA ASN A 206 -12.27 11.75 9.71
C ASN A 206 -10.81 11.55 9.27
N ASP A 207 -9.87 11.66 10.21
CA ASP A 207 -8.46 11.38 9.97
C ASP A 207 -8.03 10.01 10.53
N CYS A 208 -7.02 9.40 9.92
CA CYS A 208 -6.41 8.19 10.44
C CYS A 208 -5.33 8.54 11.47
N MET A 209 -5.59 8.25 12.75
CA MET A 209 -4.67 8.56 13.86
C MET A 209 -3.31 7.84 13.75
N VAL A 210 -3.23 6.77 12.95
CA VAL A 210 -2.01 5.98 12.72
C VAL A 210 -1.54 6.01 11.27
N TYR A 211 -1.93 7.02 10.49
CA TYR A 211 -1.66 7.10 9.05
C TYR A 211 -0.20 6.79 8.64
N PRO A 212 0.84 7.29 9.35
CA PRO A 212 2.24 6.99 8.99
C PRO A 212 2.59 5.50 9.07
N VAL A 213 1.99 4.78 10.02
CA VAL A 213 2.22 3.34 10.26
C VAL A 213 1.03 2.48 9.83
N ARG A 214 0.13 3.02 8.99
CA ARG A 214 -1.02 2.26 8.46
C ARG A 214 -0.55 0.95 7.82
N PRO A 215 -1.31 -0.14 7.98
CA PRO A 215 -0.90 -1.43 7.47
C PRO A 215 -0.93 -1.46 5.94
N PHE A 216 -0.28 -2.46 5.33
CA PHE A 216 -0.15 -2.58 3.89
C PHE A 216 -1.51 -2.67 3.21
N THR A 217 -2.49 -3.40 3.77
CA THR A 217 -3.87 -3.43 3.24
C THR A 217 -4.45 -2.03 3.07
N CYS A 218 -4.20 -1.10 3.99
CA CYS A 218 -4.64 0.28 3.84
C CYS A 218 -3.73 1.09 2.90
N ARG A 219 -2.44 0.77 2.86
CA ARG A 219 -1.43 1.48 2.06
C ARG A 219 -1.55 1.19 0.57
N SER A 220 -1.88 -0.05 0.21
CA SER A 220 -2.11 -0.50 -1.17
C SER A 220 -3.53 -0.22 -1.65
N HIS A 221 -4.44 0.17 -0.75
CA HIS A 221 -5.81 0.55 -1.11
C HIS A 221 -5.86 1.98 -1.66
N SER A 222 -5.47 2.14 -2.92
CA SER A 222 -5.57 3.40 -3.66
C SER A 222 -6.50 3.23 -4.85
N ALA A 223 -7.72 3.75 -4.72
CA ALA A 223 -8.72 3.68 -5.79
C ALA A 223 -8.34 4.63 -6.94
N VAL A 224 -8.34 4.11 -8.16
CA VAL A 224 -8.16 4.89 -9.40
C VAL A 224 -9.47 5.10 -10.18
N SER A 225 -10.56 4.48 -9.71
CA SER A 225 -11.93 4.66 -10.20
C SER A 225 -12.67 5.79 -9.47
N ASP A 226 -13.93 6.05 -9.86
CA ASP A 226 -14.80 7.03 -9.21
C ASP A 226 -14.88 6.80 -7.68
N PRO A 227 -14.72 7.85 -6.84
CA PRO A 227 -14.79 7.73 -5.39
C PRO A 227 -16.06 7.05 -4.84
N HIS A 228 -17.20 7.19 -5.50
CA HIS A 228 -18.48 6.60 -5.10
C HIS A 228 -18.46 5.07 -5.17
N ALA A 229 -17.59 4.48 -6.01
CA ALA A 229 -17.38 3.03 -6.03
C ALA A 229 -16.91 2.50 -4.65
N CYS A 230 -16.16 3.31 -3.90
CA CYS A 230 -15.70 2.97 -2.54
C CYS A 230 -16.85 2.90 -1.52
N GLU A 231 -17.98 3.55 -1.79
CA GLU A 231 -19.15 3.57 -0.89
C GLU A 231 -20.00 2.31 -1.03
N THR A 232 -19.92 1.63 -2.17
CA THR A 232 -20.73 0.44 -2.47
C THR A 232 -19.99 -0.87 -2.22
N GLY A 233 -18.67 -0.82 -2.02
CA GLY A 233 -17.84 -2.01 -1.80
C GLY A 233 -17.66 -2.90 -3.03
N LYS A 234 -18.15 -2.50 -4.20
CA LYS A 234 -18.10 -3.29 -5.46
C LYS A 234 -17.37 -2.52 -6.56
N GLY A 235 -16.65 -3.24 -7.43
CA GLY A 235 -16.07 -2.66 -8.65
C GLY A 235 -14.94 -1.65 -8.41
N LEU A 236 -14.13 -1.86 -7.36
CA LEU A 236 -12.98 -1.01 -7.07
C LEU A 236 -11.79 -1.38 -7.96
N ASP A 237 -11.40 -0.45 -8.83
CA ASP A 237 -10.09 -0.52 -9.48
C ASP A 237 -9.04 0.03 -8.51
N LEU A 238 -8.21 -0.88 -8.01
CA LEU A 238 -7.11 -0.57 -7.11
C LEU A 238 -5.80 -0.47 -7.91
N LEU A 239 -4.98 0.49 -7.50
CA LEU A 239 -3.65 0.66 -8.06
C LEU A 239 -2.74 -0.53 -7.71
N ASP A 240 -2.52 -1.45 -8.65
CA ASP A 240 -1.52 -2.53 -8.54
C ASP A 240 -0.47 -2.44 -9.66
N VAL A 241 0.46 -1.50 -9.50
CA VAL A 241 1.54 -1.28 -10.46
C VAL A 241 2.58 -2.40 -10.33
N MET A 242 2.90 -3.03 -11.45
CA MET A 242 3.85 -4.15 -11.55
C MET A 242 3.47 -5.42 -10.76
N GLY A 243 2.23 -5.53 -10.27
CA GLY A 243 1.79 -6.72 -9.51
C GLY A 243 2.49 -6.87 -8.15
N LEU A 244 2.97 -5.78 -7.56
CA LEU A 244 3.82 -5.82 -6.36
C LEU A 244 3.04 -6.17 -5.09
N THR A 245 1.72 -6.00 -5.11
CA THR A 245 0.86 -6.19 -3.93
C THR A 245 1.04 -7.57 -3.31
N THR A 246 0.98 -8.63 -4.12
CA THR A 246 1.17 -10.01 -3.65
C THR A 246 2.57 -10.23 -3.10
N SER A 247 3.62 -9.80 -3.81
CA SER A 247 5.01 -9.98 -3.37
C SER A 247 5.28 -9.30 -2.02
N ILE A 248 4.78 -8.07 -1.85
CA ILE A 248 4.93 -7.34 -0.58
C ILE A 248 4.15 -8.04 0.53
N ALA A 249 2.89 -8.40 0.30
CA ALA A 249 2.06 -9.07 1.29
C ALA A 249 2.69 -10.40 1.76
N THR A 250 3.25 -11.20 0.85
CA THR A 250 3.97 -12.43 1.17
C THR A 250 5.23 -12.15 2.00
N THR A 251 6.07 -11.19 1.58
CA THR A 251 7.28 -10.82 2.34
C THR A 251 6.94 -10.35 3.76
N LEU A 252 5.83 -9.62 3.94
CA LEU A 252 5.40 -9.17 5.27
C LEU A 252 5.05 -10.35 6.19
N VAL A 253 4.34 -11.37 5.69
CA VAL A 253 4.09 -12.60 6.46
C VAL A 253 5.39 -13.31 6.79
N GLU A 254 6.28 -13.51 5.81
CA GLU A 254 7.55 -14.23 6.04
C GLU A 254 8.42 -13.56 7.12
N VAL A 255 8.50 -12.23 7.10
CA VAL A 255 9.24 -11.49 8.13
C VAL A 255 8.52 -11.58 9.47
N SER A 256 7.18 -11.48 9.50
CA SER A 256 6.40 -11.60 10.74
C SER A 256 6.53 -12.99 11.38
N ALA A 257 6.42 -14.04 10.58
CA ALA A 257 6.55 -15.44 10.98
C ALA A 257 7.86 -15.74 11.71
N THR A 258 8.94 -15.03 11.34
CA THR A 258 10.27 -15.15 11.98
C THR A 258 10.24 -14.77 13.46
N PHE A 259 9.29 -13.95 13.91
CA PHE A 259 9.19 -13.48 15.31
C PHE A 259 7.98 -14.02 16.05
N PHE A 260 6.85 -14.19 15.36
CA PHE A 260 5.57 -14.49 15.98
C PHE A 260 4.99 -15.85 15.58
N GLY A 261 5.59 -16.52 14.59
CA GLY A 261 5.07 -17.80 14.07
C GLY A 261 3.72 -17.66 13.35
N ASP A 262 3.31 -16.45 12.97
CA ASP A 262 2.10 -16.23 12.18
C ASP A 262 2.33 -16.61 10.72
N GLU A 263 1.43 -17.40 10.15
CA GLU A 263 1.55 -17.90 8.78
C GLU A 263 0.66 -17.15 7.78
N LYS A 264 -0.12 -16.19 8.26
CA LYS A 264 -1.10 -15.47 7.44
C LYS A 264 -1.50 -14.14 8.04
N TRP A 265 -2.09 -13.34 7.17
CA TRP A 265 -2.81 -12.13 7.55
C TRP A 265 -4.08 -12.51 8.30
N GLU A 266 -4.36 -11.78 9.37
CA GLU A 266 -5.60 -11.91 10.14
C GLU A 266 -6.18 -10.54 10.43
N HIS A 267 -7.46 -10.50 10.81
CA HIS A 267 -8.15 -9.28 11.20
C HIS A 267 -7.32 -8.51 12.26
N ILE A 268 -7.09 -7.22 12.04
CA ILE A 268 -6.20 -6.40 12.86
C ILE A 268 -6.52 -6.44 14.36
N GLY A 269 -7.80 -6.56 14.71
CA GLY A 269 -8.26 -6.71 16.08
C GLY A 269 -7.79 -7.98 16.80
N LEU A 270 -7.44 -9.06 16.08
CA LEU A 270 -6.86 -10.26 16.68
C LEU A 270 -5.44 -9.99 17.24
N TRP A 271 -4.70 -9.11 16.59
CA TRP A 271 -3.32 -8.79 16.97
C TRP A 271 -3.22 -7.60 17.93
N LEU A 272 -4.20 -6.69 17.89
CA LEU A 272 -4.26 -5.49 18.73
C LEU A 272 -4.90 -5.70 20.09
N ALA A 273 -4.97 -6.93 20.61
CA ALA A 273 -5.40 -7.15 21.99
C ALA A 273 -4.44 -6.39 22.94
N PHE A 274 -4.89 -5.24 23.42
CA PHE A 274 -4.20 -4.39 24.39
C PHE A 274 -4.31 -4.96 25.80
#